data_AF-W7JY88-F1
#
_entry.id   AF-W7JY88-F1
#
_cell.length_a   1.000
_cell.length_b   1.000
_cell.length_c   1.000
_cell.angle_alpha   90.00
_cell.angle_beta   90.00
_cell.angle_gamma   90.00
#
_symmetry.space_group_name_H-M   'P 1'
#
loop_
_entity.id
_entity.type
_entity.pdbx_description
1 polymer ?
#
loop_
_entity_poly.entity_id
_entity_poly.type
_entity_poly.pdbx_seq_one_letter_code
_entity_poly.pdbx_strand_id
1 'polypeptide(L)'
;MFFSRMKMCIQKVIEDKLSSALKPTFLELVDKSCGCGTSFDAVIVSNNFEDKKLLDRHRLVNTILKEELQNIHAFSMKCHTPLEYDKLKSK
;
A
#
# COMPACT_ATOMS: atom_id res chain seq x y z
N MET A 1 -13.06 17.21 6.60
CA MET A 1 -11.78 16.78 7.23
C MET A 1 -11.50 15.41 6.65
N PHE A 2 -10.44 15.06 5.92
CA PHE A 2 -9.08 15.51 5.67
C PHE A 2 -8.86 15.34 4.13
N PHE A 3 -8.18 16.19 3.37
CA PHE A 3 -6.73 16.34 3.39
C PHE A 3 -6.34 17.64 2.70
N SER A 4 -5.61 18.44 3.46
CA SER A 4 -4.97 19.68 3.04
C SER A 4 -3.72 19.40 2.20
N ARG A 5 -3.43 20.35 1.30
CA ARG A 5 -2.15 20.64 0.65
C ARG A 5 -1.66 19.64 -0.41
N MET A 6 -1.92 20.06 -1.64
CA MET A 6 -1.36 19.62 -2.91
C MET A 6 0.19 19.71 -2.91
N LYS A 7 0.83 18.57 -2.64
CA LYS A 7 2.11 18.18 -3.26
C LYS A 7 1.78 16.87 -3.95
N MET A 8 1.66 16.90 -5.27
CA MET A 8 1.40 15.70 -6.07
C MET A 8 2.69 14.89 -6.10
N CYS A 9 2.87 14.01 -5.11
CA CYS A 9 3.92 13.00 -5.08
C CYS A 9 3.27 11.65 -5.40
N ILE A 10 3.95 10.83 -6.20
CA ILE A 10 3.51 9.47 -6.58
C ILE A 10 3.02 8.65 -5.38
N GLN A 11 3.66 8.82 -4.22
CA GLN A 11 3.25 8.28 -2.94
C GLN A 11 1.77 8.53 -2.63
N LYS A 12 1.30 9.78 -2.68
CA LYS A 12 -0.10 10.12 -2.38
C LYS A 12 -1.07 9.45 -3.35
N VAL A 13 -0.69 9.34 -4.63
CA VAL A 13 -1.53 8.68 -5.65
C VAL A 13 -1.73 7.21 -5.29
N ILE A 14 -0.65 6.54 -4.88
CA ILE A 14 -0.70 5.14 -4.43
C ILE A 14 -1.57 5.01 -3.17
N GLU A 15 -1.34 5.86 -2.17
CA GLU A 15 -2.13 5.84 -0.92
C GLU A 15 -3.63 6.03 -1.18
N ASP A 16 -4.01 6.98 -2.04
CA ASP A 16 -5.42 7.29 -2.34
C ASP A 16 -6.10 6.17 -3.12
N LYS A 17 -5.41 5.61 -4.15
CA LYS A 17 -5.90 4.45 -4.91
C LYS A 17 -6.12 3.23 -4.01
N LEU A 18 -5.17 2.94 -3.12
CA LEU A 18 -5.27 1.83 -2.18
C LEU A 18 -6.36 2.07 -1.14
N SER A 19 -6.45 3.29 -0.60
CA SER A 19 -7.48 3.66 0.37
C SER A 19 -8.89 3.50 -0.21
N SER A 20 -9.10 4.02 -1.43
CA SER A 20 -10.38 3.94 -2.13
C SER A 20 -10.77 2.50 -2.50
N ALA A 21 -9.82 1.68 -2.95
CA ALA A 21 -10.10 0.33 -3.42
C ALA A 21 -10.20 -0.72 -2.31
N LEU A 22 -9.36 -0.62 -1.27
CA LEU A 22 -9.19 -1.67 -0.25
C LEU A 22 -9.66 -1.26 1.14
N LYS A 23 -9.92 0.04 1.36
CA LYS A 23 -10.31 0.63 2.65
C LYS A 23 -9.54 0.01 3.83
N PRO A 24 -8.20 0.03 3.79
CA PRO A 24 -7.39 -0.58 4.82
C PRO A 24 -7.54 0.16 6.15
N THR A 25 -7.52 -0.58 7.24
CA THR A 25 -7.52 -0.05 8.61
C THR A 25 -6.19 0.64 8.93
N PHE A 26 -5.10 0.16 8.33
CA PHE A 26 -3.79 0.76 8.44
C PHE A 26 -3.06 0.71 7.09
N LEU A 27 -2.51 1.84 6.66
CA LEU A 27 -1.72 1.96 5.46
C LEU A 27 -0.48 2.80 5.78
N GLU A 28 0.68 2.28 5.45
CA GLU A 28 1.95 2.98 5.59
C GLU A 28 2.73 2.82 4.29
N LEU A 29 3.21 3.93 3.72
CA LEU A 29 4.01 3.92 2.50
C LEU A 29 5.35 4.61 2.76
N VAL A 30 6.43 3.89 2.49
CA VAL A 30 7.82 4.27 2.76
C VAL A 30 8.59 4.32 1.45
N ASP A 31 9.21 5.45 1.15
CA ASP A 31 10.17 5.55 0.04
C ASP A 31 11.50 4.88 0.43
N LYS A 32 11.91 3.88 -0.36
CA LYS A 32 13.19 3.16 -0.17
C LYS A 32 14.23 3.54 -1.21
N SER A 33 13.88 4.42 -2.13
CA SER A 33 14.75 4.88 -3.21
C SER A 33 15.65 6.06 -2.82
N CYS A 34 15.82 6.30 -1.51
CA CYS A 34 16.62 7.40 -0.98
C CYS A 34 16.18 8.77 -1.52
N GLY A 35 14.88 8.93 -1.82
CA GLY A 35 14.31 10.17 -2.35
C GLY A 35 14.27 10.29 -3.88
N CYS A 36 14.65 9.24 -4.62
CA CYS A 36 14.55 9.21 -6.09
C CYS A 36 13.12 8.92 -6.60
N GLY A 37 12.24 8.40 -5.74
CA GLY A 37 10.86 8.05 -6.08
C GLY A 37 10.71 6.83 -6.99
N THR A 38 11.68 5.91 -6.99
CA THR A 38 11.70 4.73 -7.89
C THR A 38 11.37 3.41 -7.19
N SER A 39 11.48 3.37 -5.86
CA SER A 39 11.29 2.18 -5.04
C SER A 39 10.49 2.51 -3.80
N PHE A 40 9.33 1.86 -3.66
CA PHE A 40 8.43 2.07 -2.52
C PHE A 40 8.13 0.77 -1.79
N ASP A 41 8.02 0.85 -0.47
CA ASP A 41 7.56 -0.19 0.44
C ASP A 41 6.20 0.23 1.03
N ALA A 42 5.15 -0.53 0.75
CA ALA A 42 3.82 -0.29 1.30
C ALA A 42 3.41 -1.40 2.27
N VAL A 43 2.99 -1.04 3.47
CA VAL A 43 2.37 -1.94 4.45
C VAL A 43 0.88 -1.64 4.48
N ILE A 44 0.09 -2.64 4.11
CA ILE A 44 -1.37 -2.52 3.97
C ILE A 44 -2.01 -3.54 4.90
N VAL A 45 -2.85 -3.06 5.80
CA VAL A 45 -3.59 -3.88 6.75
C VAL A 45 -5.07 -3.71 6.50
N SER A 46 -5.73 -4.78 6.07
CA SER A 46 -7.16 -4.77 5.77
C SER A 46 -7.79 -6.12 6.07
N ASN A 47 -9.03 -6.11 6.54
CA ASN A 47 -9.86 -7.30 6.70
C ASN A 47 -10.16 -7.94 5.33
N ASN A 48 -10.09 -7.17 4.25
CA ASN A 48 -10.35 -7.63 2.88
C ASN A 48 -9.33 -8.68 2.37
N PHE A 49 -8.28 -8.92 3.16
CA PHE A 49 -7.24 -9.90 2.91
C PHE A 49 -7.44 -11.22 3.65
N GLU A 50 -8.31 -11.27 4.67
CA GLU A 50 -8.57 -12.46 5.49
C GLU A 50 -8.91 -13.69 4.62
N ASP A 51 -9.82 -13.53 3.66
CA ASP A 51 -10.28 -14.62 2.79
C ASP A 51 -9.43 -14.82 1.51
N LYS A 52 -8.32 -14.08 1.34
CA LYS A 52 -7.52 -14.11 0.11
C LYS A 52 -6.14 -14.66 0.36
N LYS A 53 -5.66 -15.52 -0.56
CA LYS A 53 -4.28 -15.98 -0.56
C LYS A 53 -3.32 -14.83 -0.85
N LEU A 54 -2.10 -14.92 -0.34
CA LEU A 54 -1.06 -13.89 -0.48
C LEU A 54 -0.86 -13.47 -1.95
N LEU A 55 -0.85 -14.45 -2.88
CA LEU A 55 -0.75 -14.17 -4.32
C LEU A 55 -1.94 -13.36 -4.87
N ASP A 56 -3.17 -13.64 -4.44
CA ASP A 56 -4.36 -12.92 -4.88
C ASP A 56 -4.40 -11.49 -4.31
N ARG A 57 -3.91 -11.30 -3.08
CA ARG A 57 -3.71 -9.97 -2.48
C ARG A 57 -2.75 -9.15 -3.36
N HIS A 58 -1.63 -9.76 -3.76
CA HIS A 58 -0.63 -9.12 -4.63
C HIS A 58 -1.20 -8.79 -6.00
N ARG A 59 -1.93 -9.71 -6.63
CA ARG A 59 -2.60 -9.46 -7.91
C ARG A 59 -3.59 -8.30 -7.84
N LEU A 60 -4.37 -8.21 -6.77
CA LEU A 60 -5.33 -7.10 -6.56
C LEU A 60 -4.63 -5.75 -6.50
N VAL A 61 -3.65 -5.62 -5.62
CA VAL A 61 -2.89 -4.36 -5.47
C VAL A 61 -2.15 -4.01 -6.74
N ASN A 62 -1.48 -4.98 -7.38
CA ASN A 62 -0.81 -4.74 -8.67
C ASN A 62 -1.77 -4.33 -9.77
N THR A 63 -3.02 -4.79 -9.74
CA THR A 63 -4.05 -4.38 -10.71
C THR A 63 -4.48 -2.94 -10.47
N ILE A 64 -4.69 -2.56 -9.21
CA ILE A 64 -5.06 -1.19 -8.81
C ILE A 64 -3.95 -0.19 -9.16
N LEU A 65 -2.70 -0.59 -8.90
CA LEU A 65 -1.51 0.24 -9.09
C LEU A 65 -0.82 0.00 -10.43
N LYS A 66 -1.44 -0.73 -11.37
CA LYS A 66 -0.79 -1.16 -12.61
C LYS A 66 -0.18 0.01 -13.40
N GLU A 67 -0.88 1.12 -13.45
CA GLU A 67 -0.43 2.36 -14.11
C GLU A 67 0.75 3.00 -13.37
N GLU A 68 0.70 3.05 -12.04
CA GLU A 68 1.76 3.65 -11.22
C GLU A 68 3.01 2.77 -11.22
N LEU A 69 2.83 1.44 -11.19
CA LEU A 69 3.88 0.43 -11.26
C LEU A 69 4.72 0.50 -12.54
N GLN A 70 4.19 1.07 -13.62
CA GLN A 70 4.97 1.33 -14.83
C GLN A 70 5.93 2.50 -14.68
N ASN A 71 5.62 3.44 -13.77
CA ASN A 71 6.43 4.62 -13.50
C ASN A 71 7.50 4.37 -12.42
N ILE A 72 7.34 3.33 -11.60
CA ILE A 72 8.28 2.97 -10.53
C ILE A 72 9.03 1.69 -10.87
N HIS A 73 10.31 1.62 -10.50
CA HIS A 73 11.16 0.47 -10.83
C HIS A 73 10.84 -0.73 -9.95
N ALA A 74 10.58 -0.48 -8.67
CA ALA A 74 10.25 -1.52 -7.70
C ALA A 74 9.13 -1.07 -6.75
N PHE A 75 8.21 -1.97 -6.47
CA PHE A 75 7.19 -1.79 -5.45
C PHE A 75 7.10 -3.04 -4.61
N SER A 76 7.35 -2.88 -3.32
CA SER A 76 7.17 -3.92 -2.33
C SER A 76 5.92 -3.63 -1.53
N MET A 77 5.11 -4.67 -1.33
CA MET A 77 3.84 -4.56 -0.65
C MET A 77 3.71 -5.68 0.37
N LYS A 78 3.31 -5.33 1.59
CA LYS A 78 3.06 -6.26 2.68
C LYS A 78 1.59 -6.19 3.04
N CYS A 79 0.84 -7.21 2.62
CA CYS A 79 -0.59 -7.32 2.90
C CYS A 79 -0.82 -8.20 4.12
N HIS A 80 -1.12 -7.59 5.26
CA HIS A 80 -1.44 -8.27 6.50
C HIS A 80 -2.92 -8.16 6.83
N THR A 81 -3.46 -9.14 7.53
CA THR A 81 -4.75 -8.95 8.21
C THR A 81 -4.54 -8.11 9.47
N PRO A 82 -5.56 -7.39 9.96
CA PRO A 82 -5.46 -6.70 11.25
C PRO A 82 -5.07 -7.65 12.38
N LEU A 83 -5.51 -8.90 12.34
CA LEU A 83 -5.14 -9.94 13.31
C LEU A 83 -3.66 -10.31 13.25
N GLU A 84 -3.08 -10.41 12.05
CA GLU A 84 -1.65 -10.64 11.86
C GLU A 84 -0.82 -9.42 12.30
N TYR A 85 -1.28 -8.22 11.94
CA TYR A 85 -0.58 -6.98 12.27
C TYR A 85 -0.58 -6.69 13.77
N ASP A 86 -1.69 -6.96 14.47
CA ASP A 86 -1.79 -6.82 15.92
C ASP A 86 -0.80 -7.75 16.66
N LYS A 87 -0.68 -9.00 16.21
CA LYS A 87 0.32 -9.95 16.73
C LYS A 87 1.77 -9.51 16.51
N LEU A 88 2.05 -8.85 15.38
CA LEU A 88 3.39 -8.31 15.08
C LEU A 88 3.71 -7.10 15.97
N LYS A 89 2.71 -6.28 16.30
CA LYS A 89 2.87 -5.05 17.09
C LYS A 89 2.98 -5.31 18.60
N SER A 90 2.39 -6.40 19.09
CA SER A 90 2.43 -6.81 20.50
C SER A 90 3.70 -7.57 20.92
N LYS A 91 4.72 -7.62 20.06
CA LYS A 91 5.97 -8.36 20.31
C LYS A 91 7.16 -7.42 20.36
#